data_AF-A0AAN9JVW4-F1
#
_entry.id   AF-A0AAN9JVW4-F1
#
_cell.length_a   1.000
_cell.length_b   1.000
_cell.length_c   1.000
_cell.angle_alpha   90.00
_cell.angle_beta   90.00
_cell.angle_gamma   90.00
#
_symmetry.space_group_name_H-M   'P 1'
#
loop_
_entity.id
_entity.type
_entity.pdbx_description
1 polymer ?
#
loop_
_entity_poly.entity_id
_entity_poly.type
_entity_poly.pdbx_seq_one_letter_code
_entity_poly.pdbx_strand_id
1 'polypeptide(L)'
;MASQDFRVTIYKLVLLFRFCISCGLGDKAYYYLSNQTFLLTPFSLISAMGDNSASNGGHEVVLNVNDDASKKTEDSAIEHSVPLLQKLAAEAAGTYFLIFAGCASVVVNLGNDKVLTFPGISIVWGLTVMVLVYSLGHISGAHFNPAVTIAHASTKRFPFKQVPAYIIAQVIGSLLASGTLRLIFNGKSDYFPGTVPAGSDLQAFVIEFIITLFLMLVISGVATDNRAIGELAGLVVGSTVLLNVLIAGPITGASMNPARSLGPAIVYNEYRGIWIYLVSPILGAVAGTWIYNFLRYTTKPVPEITKSASFLKGPE
;
A
#
# COMPACT_ATOMS: atom_id res chain seq x y z
N MET A 1 -10.19 -14.51 31.36
CA MET A 1 -11.33 -14.65 30.42
C MET A 1 -11.00 -14.21 28.99
N ALA A 2 -10.15 -13.19 28.77
CA ALA A 2 -9.80 -12.70 27.42
C ALA A 2 -8.97 -13.65 26.50
N SER A 3 -8.40 -14.74 27.02
CA SER A 3 -7.56 -15.66 26.23
C SER A 3 -8.34 -16.70 25.41
N GLN A 4 -9.60 -16.98 25.78
CA GLN A 4 -10.47 -17.87 25.01
C GLN A 4 -11.06 -17.18 23.78
N ASP A 5 -11.44 -15.90 23.89
CA ASP A 5 -12.04 -15.14 22.78
C ASP A 5 -11.07 -14.88 21.62
N PHE A 6 -9.78 -14.69 21.90
CA PHE A 6 -8.76 -14.51 20.86
C PHE A 6 -8.54 -15.80 20.06
N ARG A 7 -8.52 -16.96 20.74
CA ARG A 7 -8.42 -18.28 20.07
C ARG A 7 -9.65 -18.56 19.24
N VAL A 8 -10.84 -18.25 19.75
CA VAL A 8 -12.10 -18.40 19.00
C VAL A 8 -12.14 -17.47 17.78
N THR A 9 -11.59 -16.26 17.87
CA THR A 9 -11.53 -15.32 16.74
C THR A 9 -10.56 -15.76 15.65
N ILE A 10 -9.37 -16.24 16.01
CA ILE A 10 -8.42 -16.81 15.04
C ILE A 10 -8.99 -18.09 14.42
N TYR A 11 -9.61 -18.97 15.21
CA TYR A 11 -10.26 -20.17 14.68
C TYR A 11 -11.41 -19.83 13.72
N LYS A 12 -12.22 -18.81 14.02
CA LYS A 12 -13.27 -18.31 13.13
C LYS A 12 -12.69 -17.73 11.84
N LEU A 13 -11.60 -16.96 11.90
CA LEU A 13 -10.93 -16.44 10.70
C LEU A 13 -10.36 -17.57 9.82
N VAL A 14 -9.70 -18.55 10.44
CA VAL A 14 -9.11 -19.70 9.74
C VAL A 14 -10.18 -20.61 9.14
N LEU A 15 -11.33 -20.79 9.82
CA LEU A 15 -12.47 -21.52 9.26
C LEU A 15 -13.15 -20.76 8.12
N LEU A 16 -13.30 -19.44 8.24
CA LEU A 16 -13.83 -18.60 7.16
C LEU A 16 -12.94 -18.69 5.92
N PHE A 17 -11.62 -18.64 6.12
CA PHE A 17 -10.63 -18.76 5.05
C PHE A 17 -10.66 -20.15 4.39
N ARG A 18 -10.76 -21.23 5.20
CA ARG A 18 -10.92 -22.59 4.70
C ARG A 18 -12.24 -22.81 3.96
N PHE A 19 -13.32 -22.19 4.42
CA PHE A 19 -14.64 -22.29 3.78
C PHE A 19 -14.66 -21.56 2.43
N CYS A 20 -14.07 -20.36 2.35
CA CYS A 20 -13.95 -19.60 1.10
C CYS A 20 -13.09 -20.34 0.05
N ILE A 21 -12.01 -21.01 0.46
CA ILE A 21 -11.15 -21.80 -0.44
C ILE A 21 -11.85 -23.10 -0.87
N SER A 22 -12.56 -23.78 0.03
CA SER A 22 -13.16 -25.09 -0.25
C SER A 22 -14.44 -25.03 -1.10
N CYS A 23 -15.11 -23.87 -1.19
CA CYS A 23 -16.35 -23.72 -1.95
C CYS A 23 -16.18 -23.01 -3.31
N GLY A 24 -14.96 -22.61 -3.72
CA GLY A 24 -14.72 -22.00 -5.03
C GLY A 24 -15.50 -20.69 -5.28
N LEU A 25 -15.88 -19.97 -4.22
CA LEU A 25 -16.81 -18.84 -4.25
C LEU A 25 -16.11 -17.46 -4.30
N GLY A 26 -14.86 -17.40 -4.75
CA GLY A 26 -14.05 -16.17 -4.81
C GLY A 26 -14.76 -14.99 -5.48
N ASP A 27 -15.52 -15.24 -6.55
CA ASP A 27 -16.08 -14.17 -7.37
C ASP A 27 -17.48 -13.68 -6.94
N LYS A 28 -18.17 -14.37 -6.01
CA LYS A 28 -19.55 -14.01 -5.62
C LYS A 28 -19.70 -13.47 -4.19
N ALA A 29 -18.67 -13.54 -3.35
CA ALA A 29 -18.70 -12.97 -2.00
C ALA A 29 -18.65 -11.42 -2.00
N TYR A 30 -18.11 -10.81 -3.06
CA TYR A 30 -18.04 -9.35 -3.22
C TYR A 30 -19.44 -8.70 -3.34
N TYR A 31 -20.40 -9.38 -3.97
CA TYR A 31 -21.74 -8.82 -4.21
C TYR A 31 -22.64 -8.81 -2.96
N TYR A 32 -22.42 -9.73 -2.00
CA TYR A 32 -23.25 -9.80 -0.79
C TYR A 32 -22.76 -8.89 0.34
N LEU A 33 -21.46 -8.61 0.43
CA LEU A 33 -20.89 -7.72 1.47
C LEU A 33 -21.05 -6.22 1.14
N SER A 34 -21.34 -5.86 -0.12
CA SER A 34 -21.62 -4.46 -0.52
C SER A 34 -22.98 -3.94 -0.06
N ASN A 35 -23.92 -4.80 0.36
CA ASN A 35 -25.32 -4.42 0.50
C ASN A 35 -25.89 -4.48 1.94
N GLN A 36 -25.04 -4.55 2.98
CA GLN A 36 -25.49 -4.65 4.38
C GLN A 36 -24.85 -3.69 5.39
N THR A 37 -24.21 -2.59 4.97
CA THR A 37 -23.70 -1.57 5.92
C THR A 37 -24.28 -0.18 5.72
N PHE A 38 -25.44 -0.07 5.06
CA PHE A 38 -26.18 1.17 4.87
C PHE A 38 -27.09 1.48 6.08
N LEU A 39 -26.53 1.68 7.26
CA LEU A 39 -27.23 2.38 8.34
C LEU A 39 -26.17 3.14 9.14
N LEU A 40 -26.01 4.42 8.82
CA LEU A 40 -25.70 5.56 9.70
C LEU A 40 -25.30 6.75 8.81
N THR A 41 -26.29 7.46 8.28
CA THR A 41 -26.16 8.91 8.01
C THR A 41 -27.27 9.61 8.81
N PRO A 42 -27.08 10.89 9.19
CA PRO A 42 -27.48 11.93 8.23
C PRO A 42 -26.56 13.15 8.25
N PHE A 43 -26.23 13.71 7.07
CA PHE A 43 -26.23 15.15 6.86
C PHE A 43 -26.34 15.46 5.34
N SER A 44 -27.48 16.06 5.00
CA SER A 44 -27.75 17.00 3.89
C SER A 44 -27.77 16.53 2.43
N LEU A 45 -29.00 16.39 1.89
CA LEU A 45 -29.29 16.66 0.48
C LEU A 45 -30.54 17.55 0.38
N ILE A 46 -30.30 18.76 -0.11
CA ILE A 46 -31.31 19.74 -0.54
C ILE A 46 -31.72 19.39 -1.97
N SER A 47 -33.03 19.44 -2.20
CA SER A 47 -33.72 19.68 -3.48
C SER A 47 -33.67 18.61 -4.56
N ALA A 48 -34.77 17.88 -4.72
CA ALA A 48 -35.56 17.91 -5.95
C ALA A 48 -36.89 17.16 -5.73
N MET A 49 -37.98 17.92 -5.57
CA MET A 49 -39.36 17.44 -5.78
C MET A 49 -39.80 17.95 -7.16
N GLY A 50 -40.52 17.11 -7.92
CA GLY A 50 -41.17 17.57 -9.15
C GLY A 50 -41.50 16.48 -10.19
N ASP A 51 -42.22 15.45 -9.77
CA ASP A 51 -43.34 14.77 -10.44
C ASP A 51 -43.54 14.79 -11.98
N ASN A 52 -43.63 13.56 -12.50
CA ASN A 52 -44.74 12.93 -13.24
C ASN A 52 -45.13 13.29 -14.69
N SER A 53 -45.19 12.19 -15.46
CA SER A 53 -46.31 11.71 -16.29
C SER A 53 -46.21 11.75 -17.83
N ALA A 54 -46.22 10.53 -18.38
CA ALA A 54 -47.15 9.98 -19.39
C ALA A 54 -47.20 10.51 -20.85
N SER A 55 -46.98 9.54 -21.75
CA SER A 55 -47.89 9.11 -22.85
C SER A 55 -47.34 9.11 -24.29
N ASN A 56 -47.61 7.97 -24.94
CA ASN A 56 -47.63 7.56 -26.35
C ASN A 56 -47.49 8.57 -27.50
N GLY A 57 -46.91 8.08 -28.59
CA GLY A 57 -47.27 8.47 -29.95
C GLY A 57 -46.11 8.35 -30.94
N GLY A 58 -46.18 7.41 -31.89
CA GLY A 58 -45.22 7.30 -32.98
C GLY A 58 -45.44 8.35 -34.05
N HIS A 59 -44.37 8.69 -34.79
CA HIS A 59 -44.44 9.13 -36.18
C HIS A 59 -43.07 8.92 -36.85
N GLU A 60 -43.13 8.21 -37.97
CA GLU A 60 -42.08 8.03 -38.96
C GLU A 60 -41.85 9.35 -39.72
N VAL A 61 -40.60 9.80 -39.83
CA VAL A 61 -40.15 10.73 -40.87
C VAL A 61 -38.77 10.28 -41.36
N VAL A 62 -38.73 9.80 -42.60
CA VAL A 62 -37.52 9.58 -43.38
C VAL A 62 -37.14 10.92 -44.04
N LEU A 63 -35.94 11.41 -43.79
CA LEU A 63 -35.22 12.29 -44.73
C LEU A 63 -33.74 11.90 -44.74
N ASN A 64 -33.30 11.54 -45.93
CA ASN A 64 -31.97 11.09 -46.29
C ASN A 64 -31.35 12.18 -47.18
N VAL A 65 -30.21 12.77 -46.80
CA VAL A 65 -29.24 13.39 -47.73
C VAL A 65 -27.85 13.35 -47.07
N ASN A 66 -26.92 12.66 -47.71
CA ASN A 66 -25.48 12.74 -47.47
C ASN A 66 -24.96 14.13 -47.81
N ASP A 67 -24.08 14.68 -46.97
CA ASP A 67 -22.82 15.34 -47.32
C ASP A 67 -22.40 16.29 -46.19
N ASP A 68 -21.47 15.83 -45.35
CA ASP A 68 -20.19 16.53 -45.18
C ASP A 68 -19.27 15.77 -44.23
N ALA A 69 -18.30 15.10 -44.85
CA ALA A 69 -17.14 14.56 -44.20
C ALA A 69 -16.27 15.72 -43.71
N SER A 70 -16.36 16.10 -42.43
CA SER A 70 -15.29 16.80 -41.68
C SER A 70 -15.74 17.13 -40.24
N LYS A 71 -15.72 16.13 -39.36
CA LYS A 71 -15.45 16.32 -37.91
C LYS A 71 -15.22 14.96 -37.24
N LYS A 72 -14.11 14.32 -37.59
CA LYS A 72 -13.48 13.30 -36.75
C LYS A 72 -12.28 13.95 -36.08
N THR A 73 -12.48 14.53 -34.91
CA THR A 73 -11.35 14.86 -34.03
C THR A 73 -11.83 14.80 -32.59
N GLU A 74 -11.23 13.87 -31.86
CA GLU A 74 -11.18 13.81 -30.40
C GLU A 74 -12.48 13.45 -29.67
N ASP A 75 -12.94 12.22 -29.86
CA ASP A 75 -13.77 11.55 -28.86
C ASP A 75 -13.28 10.10 -28.69
N SER A 76 -12.03 9.95 -28.23
CA SER A 76 -11.48 8.65 -27.84
C SER A 76 -10.26 8.82 -26.94
N ALA A 77 -10.38 8.35 -25.69
CA ALA A 77 -9.35 8.13 -24.67
C ALA A 77 -8.94 9.33 -23.79
N ILE A 78 -9.85 9.79 -22.93
CA ILE A 78 -9.46 10.32 -21.61
C ILE A 78 -9.17 9.12 -20.71
N GLU A 79 -7.96 8.56 -20.82
CA GLU A 79 -7.40 7.73 -19.75
C GLU A 79 -7.19 8.65 -18.55
N HIS A 80 -8.02 8.55 -17.51
CA HIS A 80 -7.96 9.42 -16.33
C HIS A 80 -6.62 9.26 -15.60
N SER A 81 -5.60 9.98 -16.05
CA SER A 81 -4.32 10.04 -15.36
C SER A 81 -4.53 10.71 -14.00
N VAL A 82 -4.43 9.92 -12.92
CA VAL A 82 -4.49 10.42 -11.55
C VAL A 82 -3.44 11.54 -11.39
N PRO A 83 -3.85 12.79 -11.11
CA PRO A 83 -2.93 13.89 -10.89
C PRO A 83 -1.86 13.56 -9.86
N LEU A 84 -0.62 14.02 -10.09
CA LEU A 84 0.50 13.83 -9.16
C LEU A 84 0.12 14.23 -7.73
N LEU A 85 -0.63 15.32 -7.55
CA LEU A 85 -1.09 15.78 -6.24
C LEU A 85 -1.91 14.72 -5.49
N GLN A 86 -2.79 13.98 -6.18
CA GLN A 86 -3.58 12.92 -5.56
C GLN A 86 -2.70 11.76 -5.12
N LYS A 87 -1.68 11.41 -5.92
CA LYS A 87 -0.70 10.39 -5.56
C LYS A 87 0.10 10.78 -4.32
N LEU A 88 0.56 12.03 -4.25
CA LEU A 88 1.29 12.56 -3.11
C LEU A 88 0.43 12.61 -1.84
N ALA A 89 -0.84 13.00 -1.96
CA ALA A 89 -1.78 12.98 -0.85
C ALA A 89 -2.01 11.55 -0.33
N ALA A 90 -2.18 10.57 -1.23
CA ALA A 90 -2.31 9.17 -0.87
C ALA A 90 -1.03 8.61 -0.21
N GLU A 91 0.16 8.96 -0.70
CA GLU A 91 1.43 8.58 -0.06
C GLU A 91 1.58 9.18 1.34
N ALA A 92 1.28 10.46 1.51
CA ALA A 92 1.33 11.11 2.82
C ALA A 92 0.31 10.51 3.81
N ALA A 93 -0.94 10.29 3.37
CA ALA A 93 -1.98 9.69 4.19
C ALA A 93 -1.67 8.21 4.54
N GLY A 94 -1.21 7.43 3.56
CA GLY A 94 -0.84 6.05 3.79
C GLY A 94 0.36 5.91 4.72
N THR A 95 1.42 6.70 4.53
CA THR A 95 2.54 6.71 5.49
C THR A 95 2.08 7.21 6.86
N TYR A 96 1.20 8.22 6.95
CA TYR A 96 0.64 8.65 8.23
C TYR A 96 -0.03 7.49 8.97
N PHE A 97 -0.99 6.80 8.34
CA PHE A 97 -1.70 5.70 9.00
C PHE A 97 -0.80 4.50 9.31
N LEU A 98 0.17 4.21 8.44
CA LEU A 98 1.17 3.17 8.65
C LEU A 98 1.97 3.43 9.93
N ILE A 99 2.54 4.63 10.05
CA ILE A 99 3.36 5.00 11.20
C ILE A 99 2.49 5.17 12.44
N PHE A 100 1.32 5.80 12.32
CA PHE A 100 0.40 5.98 13.43
C PHE A 100 0.00 4.64 14.05
N ALA A 101 -0.53 3.69 13.27
CA ALA A 101 -0.99 2.41 13.80
C ALA A 101 0.17 1.55 14.33
N GLY A 102 1.25 1.44 13.55
CA GLY A 102 2.43 0.66 13.93
C GLY A 102 3.09 1.18 15.21
N CYS A 103 3.39 2.48 15.29
CA CYS A 103 3.98 3.08 16.48
C CYS A 103 3.00 3.16 17.65
N ALA A 104 1.70 3.43 17.43
CA ALA A 104 0.69 3.38 18.48
C ALA A 104 0.68 2.01 19.16
N SER A 105 0.77 0.92 18.40
CA SER A 105 0.79 -0.43 18.96
C SER A 105 1.96 -0.63 19.95
N VAL A 106 3.11 -0.03 19.68
CA VAL A 106 4.28 -0.06 20.57
C VAL A 106 4.01 0.74 21.84
N VAL A 107 3.55 1.99 21.70
CA VAL A 107 3.28 2.86 22.86
C VAL A 107 2.18 2.29 23.75
N VAL A 108 1.08 1.81 23.16
CA VAL A 108 -0.04 1.17 23.89
C VAL A 108 0.45 -0.08 24.61
N ASN A 109 1.28 -0.91 23.96
CA ASN A 109 1.83 -2.10 24.60
C ASN A 109 2.72 -1.75 25.80
N LEU A 110 3.55 -0.71 25.69
CA LEU A 110 4.42 -0.27 26.78
C LEU A 110 3.64 0.37 27.94
N GLY A 111 2.56 1.10 27.64
CA GLY A 111 1.74 1.80 28.63
C GLY A 111 0.61 0.96 29.28
N ASN A 112 0.30 -0.23 28.76
CA ASN A 112 -0.81 -1.07 29.24
C ASN A 112 -0.35 -2.50 29.54
N ASP A 113 0.65 -2.66 30.41
CA ASP A 113 1.14 -3.96 30.91
C ASP A 113 1.43 -5.02 29.84
N LYS A 114 1.90 -4.58 28.67
CA LYS A 114 2.25 -5.44 27.52
C LYS A 114 1.07 -6.28 27.00
N VAL A 115 -0.15 -5.77 27.08
CA VAL A 115 -1.37 -6.47 26.66
C VAL A 115 -1.39 -6.88 25.18
N LEU A 116 -0.80 -6.09 24.27
CA LEU A 116 -0.71 -6.46 22.84
C LEU A 116 0.28 -7.59 22.61
N THR A 117 1.33 -7.67 23.43
CA THR A 117 2.52 -8.52 23.22
C THR A 117 3.23 -8.25 21.88
N PHE A 118 4.43 -8.81 21.74
CA PHE A 118 5.23 -8.62 20.52
C PHE A 118 4.58 -9.21 19.24
N PRO A 119 3.96 -10.40 19.26
CA PRO A 119 3.17 -10.88 18.13
C PRO A 119 2.01 -9.94 17.74
N GLY A 120 1.32 -9.34 18.71
CA GLY A 120 0.25 -8.38 18.42
C GLY A 120 0.76 -7.13 17.71
N ILE A 121 1.90 -6.57 18.14
CA ILE A 121 2.58 -5.47 17.44
C ILE A 121 2.89 -5.85 15.98
N SER A 122 3.43 -7.05 15.77
CA SER A 122 3.78 -7.55 14.44
C SER A 122 2.55 -7.68 13.52
N ILE A 123 1.44 -8.18 14.07
CA ILE A 123 0.15 -8.26 13.39
C ILE A 123 -0.35 -6.87 12.99
N VAL A 124 -0.27 -5.87 13.88
CA VAL A 124 -0.70 -4.50 13.56
C VAL A 124 0.10 -3.95 12.38
N TRP A 125 1.43 -4.05 12.39
CA TRP A 125 2.26 -3.58 11.27
C TRP A 125 1.87 -4.22 9.94
N GLY A 126 1.73 -5.55 9.91
CA GLY A 126 1.38 -6.27 8.68
C GLY A 126 -0.04 -6.00 8.18
N LEU A 127 -1.04 -6.02 9.07
CA LEU A 127 -2.43 -5.76 8.71
C LEU A 127 -2.63 -4.32 8.24
N THR A 128 -1.95 -3.35 8.88
CA THR A 128 -2.00 -1.95 8.43
C THR A 128 -1.45 -1.81 7.01
N VAL A 129 -0.31 -2.44 6.69
CA VAL A 129 0.22 -2.43 5.32
C VAL A 129 -0.77 -3.08 4.35
N MET A 130 -1.33 -4.23 4.69
CA MET A 130 -2.32 -4.91 3.85
C MET A 130 -3.53 -4.01 3.54
N VAL A 131 -4.12 -3.40 4.57
CA VAL A 131 -5.28 -2.50 4.41
C VAL A 131 -4.91 -1.31 3.53
N LEU A 132 -3.79 -0.65 3.79
CA LEU A 132 -3.39 0.54 3.03
C LEU A 132 -3.04 0.21 1.58
N VAL A 133 -2.41 -0.93 1.29
CA VAL A 133 -2.16 -1.36 -0.08
C VAL A 133 -3.46 -1.59 -0.83
N TYR A 134 -4.45 -2.24 -0.22
CA TYR A 134 -5.76 -2.43 -0.86
C TYR A 134 -6.56 -1.13 -1.02
N SER A 135 -6.50 -0.24 -0.04
CA SER A 135 -7.28 1.00 -0.05
C SER A 135 -6.67 2.11 -0.91
N LEU A 136 -5.34 2.20 -1.01
CA LEU A 136 -4.65 3.33 -1.63
C LEU A 136 -3.70 2.92 -2.77
N GLY A 137 -3.46 1.62 -2.97
CA GLY A 137 -2.55 1.12 -4.01
C GLY A 137 -2.95 1.52 -5.42
N HIS A 138 -4.25 1.53 -5.71
CA HIS A 138 -4.77 1.95 -7.02
C HIS A 138 -4.63 3.46 -7.29
N ILE A 139 -4.33 4.28 -6.25
CA ILE A 139 -4.15 5.73 -6.38
C ILE A 139 -2.68 6.07 -6.59
N SER A 140 -1.80 5.68 -5.65
CA SER A 140 -0.38 6.07 -5.66
C SER A 140 0.60 4.96 -6.02
N GLY A 141 0.16 3.70 -6.05
CA GLY A 141 1.02 2.52 -6.02
C GLY A 141 1.37 2.05 -4.59
N ALA A 142 0.90 2.75 -3.56
CA ALA A 142 1.09 2.40 -2.14
C ALA A 142 2.54 2.10 -1.76
N HIS A 143 3.47 3.00 -2.10
CA HIS A 143 4.87 2.80 -1.73
C HIS A 143 5.07 2.98 -0.23
N PHE A 144 4.57 4.08 0.32
CA PHE A 144 4.65 4.49 1.73
C PHE A 144 6.05 4.43 2.36
N ASN A 145 7.08 4.32 1.53
CA ASN A 145 8.43 3.92 1.90
C ASN A 145 9.43 4.48 0.86
N PRO A 146 10.40 5.31 1.29
CA PRO A 146 11.44 5.81 0.41
C PRO A 146 12.27 4.71 -0.27
N ALA A 147 12.56 3.61 0.44
CA ALA A 147 13.33 2.50 -0.11
C ALA A 147 12.58 1.78 -1.24
N VAL A 148 11.28 1.55 -1.07
CA VAL A 148 10.41 0.95 -2.12
C VAL A 148 10.30 1.88 -3.32
N THR A 149 10.13 3.19 -3.08
CA THR A 149 10.05 4.20 -4.14
C THR A 149 11.32 4.24 -4.99
N ILE A 150 12.48 4.25 -4.34
CA ILE A 150 13.79 4.24 -5.00
C ILE A 150 14.00 2.92 -5.76
N ALA A 151 13.64 1.78 -5.16
CA ALA A 151 13.78 0.48 -5.81
C ALA A 151 12.95 0.37 -7.09
N HIS A 152 11.67 0.74 -7.06
CA HIS A 152 10.83 0.77 -8.27
C HIS A 152 11.38 1.73 -9.34
N ALA A 153 11.90 2.88 -8.93
CA ALA A 153 12.54 3.81 -9.87
C ALA A 153 13.79 3.19 -10.53
N SER A 154 14.64 2.51 -9.74
CA SER A 154 15.87 1.87 -10.21
C SER A 154 15.64 0.85 -11.33
N THR A 155 14.45 0.27 -11.40
CA THR A 155 14.06 -0.73 -12.40
C THR A 155 13.13 -0.17 -13.48
N LYS A 156 13.03 1.17 -13.58
CA LYS A 156 12.16 1.92 -14.52
C LYS A 156 10.67 1.60 -14.39
N ARG A 157 10.24 1.07 -13.23
CA ARG A 157 8.84 0.81 -12.90
C ARG A 157 8.15 2.04 -12.30
N PHE A 158 8.92 3.04 -11.88
CA PHE A 158 8.42 4.32 -11.38
C PHE A 158 9.27 5.49 -11.95
N PRO A 159 8.66 6.61 -12.37
CA PRO A 159 9.40 7.72 -12.96
C PRO A 159 10.33 8.39 -11.93
N PHE A 160 11.64 8.39 -12.21
CA PHE A 160 12.66 9.01 -11.36
C PHE A 160 12.36 10.46 -10.96
N LYS A 161 11.73 11.23 -11.86
CA LYS A 161 11.35 12.64 -11.60
C LYS A 161 10.34 12.80 -10.46
N GLN A 162 9.53 11.77 -10.17
CA GLN A 162 8.53 11.82 -9.09
C GLN A 162 9.08 11.33 -7.74
N VAL A 163 10.24 10.67 -7.73
CA VAL A 163 10.85 10.08 -6.52
C VAL A 163 11.02 11.09 -5.39
N PRO A 164 11.60 12.30 -5.61
CA PRO A 164 11.77 13.26 -4.52
C PRO A 164 10.43 13.68 -3.90
N ALA A 165 9.40 13.89 -4.73
CA ALA A 165 8.09 14.30 -4.25
C ALA A 165 7.42 13.21 -3.40
N TYR A 166 7.51 11.94 -3.81
CA TYR A 166 7.02 10.80 -3.03
C TYR A 166 7.75 10.68 -1.68
N ILE A 167 9.07 10.79 -1.68
CA ILE A 167 9.87 10.71 -0.44
C ILE A 167 9.47 11.84 0.52
N ILE A 168 9.32 13.07 0.03
CA ILE A 168 8.87 14.21 0.85
C ILE A 168 7.48 13.94 1.43
N ALA A 169 6.53 13.46 0.61
CA ALA A 169 5.18 13.14 1.08
C ALA A 169 5.18 12.07 2.18
N GLN A 170 5.97 11.01 2.02
CA GLN A 170 6.13 9.94 2.99
C GLN A 170 6.75 10.45 4.31
N VAL A 171 7.80 11.28 4.23
CA VAL A 171 8.43 11.87 5.43
C VAL A 171 7.46 12.80 6.15
N ILE A 172 6.69 13.63 5.43
CA ILE A 172 5.65 14.48 6.02
C ILE A 172 4.60 13.61 6.74
N GLY A 173 4.10 12.56 6.10
CA GLY A 173 3.14 11.64 6.71
C GLY A 173 3.68 11.01 8.00
N SER A 174 4.94 10.58 8.00
CA SER A 174 5.60 10.00 9.19
C SER A 174 5.80 11.00 10.33
N LEU A 175 6.21 12.24 10.01
CA LEU A 175 6.35 13.32 10.98
C LEU A 175 5.01 13.67 11.63
N LEU A 176 3.96 13.82 10.82
CA LEU A 176 2.61 14.10 11.32
C LEU A 176 2.10 12.98 12.23
N ALA A 177 2.28 11.71 11.84
CA ALA A 177 1.87 10.56 12.66
C ALA A 177 2.61 10.52 13.99
N SER A 178 3.93 10.72 13.95
CA SER A 178 4.79 10.72 15.14
C SER A 178 4.44 11.89 16.07
N GLY A 179 4.18 13.08 15.52
CA GLY A 179 3.70 14.24 16.26
C GLY A 179 2.35 13.99 16.92
N THR A 180 1.38 13.43 16.18
CA THR A 180 0.09 13.03 16.73
C THR A 180 0.24 12.05 17.89
N LEU A 181 1.10 11.03 17.75
CA LEU A 181 1.33 10.07 18.84
C LEU A 181 1.93 10.73 20.08
N ARG A 182 2.90 11.61 19.92
CA ARG A 182 3.51 12.34 21.05
C ARG A 182 2.51 13.26 21.75
N LEU A 183 1.57 13.85 21.01
CA LEU A 183 0.48 14.65 21.60
C LEU A 183 -0.51 13.78 22.38
N ILE A 184 -0.91 12.62 21.85
CA ILE A 184 -1.87 11.71 22.49
C ILE A 184 -1.25 11.02 23.72
N PHE A 185 -0.02 10.54 23.60
CA PHE A 185 0.68 9.75 24.61
C PHE A 185 1.79 10.56 25.27
N ASN A 186 1.41 11.61 26.00
CA ASN A 186 2.35 12.49 26.72
C ASN A 186 2.53 12.08 28.19
N GLY A 187 3.52 12.68 28.86
CA GLY A 187 3.77 12.47 30.29
C GLY A 187 4.33 11.08 30.59
N LYS A 188 3.61 10.29 31.40
CA LYS A 188 4.07 8.94 31.82
C LYS A 188 4.09 7.92 30.69
N SER A 189 3.46 8.20 29.56
CA SER A 189 3.39 7.33 28.39
C SER A 189 4.21 7.83 27.19
N ASP A 190 5.14 8.78 27.41
CA ASP A 190 6.03 9.33 26.36
C ASP A 190 7.16 8.33 26.01
N TYR A 191 6.77 7.18 25.47
CA TYR A 191 7.68 6.14 25.01
C TYR A 191 8.11 6.40 23.57
N PHE A 192 9.41 6.22 23.28
CA PHE A 192 9.91 6.25 21.90
C PHE A 192 9.45 5.01 21.10
N PRO A 193 8.64 5.15 20.04
CA PRO A 193 8.12 4.01 19.29
C PRO A 193 8.88 3.74 17.97
N GLY A 194 10.01 4.44 17.76
CA GLY A 194 10.84 4.31 16.57
C GLY A 194 11.73 3.07 16.57
N THR A 195 12.84 3.13 15.85
CA THR A 195 13.79 2.01 15.72
C THR A 195 15.13 2.36 16.33
N VAL A 196 15.67 1.47 17.16
CA VAL A 196 17.02 1.57 17.74
C VAL A 196 17.67 0.18 17.67
N PRO A 197 18.95 0.08 17.28
CA PRO A 197 19.70 -1.17 17.35
C PRO A 197 19.79 -1.67 18.81
N ALA A 198 19.38 -2.91 19.06
CA ALA A 198 19.58 -3.57 20.35
C ALA A 198 20.99 -4.16 20.49
N GLY A 199 21.63 -4.48 19.35
CA GLY A 199 22.96 -5.05 19.26
C GLY A 199 23.95 -4.14 18.52
N SER A 200 24.92 -4.74 17.83
CA SER A 200 25.93 -3.98 17.09
C SER A 200 25.36 -3.35 15.81
N ASP A 201 25.94 -2.23 15.39
CA ASP A 201 25.59 -1.55 14.14
C ASP A 201 25.67 -2.47 12.93
N LEU A 202 26.68 -3.35 12.87
CA LEU A 202 26.83 -4.32 11.79
C LEU A 202 25.69 -5.34 11.78
N GLN A 203 25.29 -5.85 12.94
CA GLN A 203 24.17 -6.78 13.06
C GLN A 203 22.87 -6.11 12.60
N ALA A 204 22.61 -4.88 13.06
CA ALA A 204 21.43 -4.14 12.67
C ALA A 204 21.41 -3.83 11.17
N PHE A 205 22.56 -3.42 10.62
CA PHE A 205 22.70 -3.16 9.19
C PHE A 205 22.40 -4.39 8.34
N VAL A 206 22.98 -5.54 8.67
CA VAL A 206 22.76 -6.79 7.91
C VAL A 206 21.30 -7.25 8.01
N ILE A 207 20.70 -7.16 9.19
CA ILE A 207 19.30 -7.55 9.39
C ILE A 207 18.37 -6.65 8.58
N GLU A 208 18.50 -5.32 8.69
CA GLU A 208 17.70 -4.36 7.93
C GLU A 208 17.85 -4.56 6.41
N PHE A 209 19.05 -4.89 5.96
CA PHE A 209 19.32 -5.17 4.54
C PHE A 209 18.52 -6.40 4.08
N ILE A 210 18.62 -7.51 4.82
CA ILE A 210 17.98 -8.78 4.47
C ILE A 210 16.45 -8.67 4.50
N ILE A 211 15.88 -8.10 5.57
CA ILE A 211 14.41 -8.01 5.67
C ILE A 211 13.83 -7.07 4.62
N THR A 212 14.54 -5.99 4.25
CA THR A 212 14.08 -5.07 3.21
C THR A 212 14.26 -5.66 1.82
N LEU A 213 15.33 -6.42 1.59
CA LEU A 213 15.52 -7.23 0.38
C LEU A 213 14.36 -8.20 0.22
N PHE A 214 14.02 -8.95 1.27
CA PHE A 214 12.91 -9.89 1.23
C PHE A 214 11.58 -9.20 0.95
N LEU A 215 11.29 -8.08 1.64
CA LEU A 215 10.12 -7.26 1.38
C LEU A 215 10.04 -6.83 -0.09
N MET A 216 11.12 -6.27 -0.64
CA MET A 216 11.11 -5.73 -2.00
C MET A 216 11.12 -6.80 -3.09
N LEU A 217 11.71 -7.96 -2.82
CA LEU A 217 11.61 -9.13 -3.69
C LEU A 217 10.16 -9.59 -3.80
N VAL A 218 9.44 -9.67 -2.68
CA VAL A 218 8.02 -10.02 -2.65
C VAL A 218 7.17 -8.97 -3.35
N ILE A 219 7.36 -7.67 -3.05
CA ILE A 219 6.63 -6.58 -3.73
C ILE A 219 6.84 -6.66 -5.24
N SER A 220 8.08 -6.86 -5.70
CA SER A 220 8.37 -7.01 -7.14
C SER A 220 7.63 -8.22 -7.73
N GLY A 221 7.55 -9.31 -6.98
CA GLY A 221 6.80 -10.52 -7.30
C GLY A 221 5.32 -10.30 -7.54
N VAL A 222 4.63 -9.72 -6.57
CA VAL A 222 3.16 -9.64 -6.59
C VAL A 222 2.62 -8.38 -7.25
N ALA A 223 3.39 -7.29 -7.29
CA ALA A 223 2.92 -6.00 -7.80
C ALA A 223 3.43 -5.67 -9.22
N THR A 224 4.49 -6.33 -9.72
CA THR A 224 5.10 -5.95 -11.01
C THR A 224 5.13 -7.05 -12.07
N ASP A 225 4.73 -8.27 -11.73
CA ASP A 225 4.64 -9.40 -12.66
C ASP A 225 3.17 -9.73 -12.96
N ASN A 226 2.80 -9.60 -14.23
CA ASN A 226 1.43 -9.85 -14.69
C ASN A 226 1.01 -11.32 -14.58
N ARG A 227 1.94 -12.24 -14.28
CA ARG A 227 1.66 -13.65 -13.99
C ARG A 227 1.22 -13.87 -12.54
N ALA A 228 1.46 -12.91 -11.65
CA ALA A 228 1.04 -12.99 -10.27
C ALA A 228 -0.45 -12.62 -10.13
N ILE A 229 -1.10 -13.18 -9.12
CA ILE A 229 -2.47 -12.83 -8.75
C ILE A 229 -2.43 -11.47 -8.03
N GLY A 230 -2.53 -10.38 -8.80
CA GLY A 230 -2.40 -9.01 -8.27
C GLY A 230 -3.39 -8.67 -7.16
N GLU A 231 -4.57 -9.30 -7.15
CA GLU A 231 -5.58 -9.17 -6.09
C GLU A 231 -5.08 -9.63 -4.71
N LEU A 232 -4.07 -10.49 -4.66
CA LEU A 232 -3.46 -10.95 -3.41
C LEU A 232 -2.25 -10.10 -2.98
N ALA A 233 -1.89 -9.07 -3.75
CA ALA A 233 -0.68 -8.28 -3.47
C ALA A 233 -0.70 -7.65 -2.07
N GLY A 234 -1.81 -7.04 -1.65
CA GLY A 234 -1.94 -6.45 -0.32
C GLY A 234 -1.73 -7.48 0.80
N LEU A 235 -2.39 -8.64 0.70
CA LEU A 235 -2.25 -9.72 1.67
C LEU A 235 -0.80 -10.21 1.77
N VAL A 236 -0.15 -10.45 0.63
CA VAL A 236 1.21 -11.00 0.58
C VAL A 236 2.23 -9.98 1.09
N VAL A 237 2.13 -8.71 0.71
CA VAL A 237 3.03 -7.64 1.18
C VAL A 237 2.84 -7.41 2.68
N GLY A 238 1.60 -7.31 3.17
CA GLY A 238 1.32 -7.16 4.60
C GLY A 238 1.80 -8.35 5.44
N SER A 239 1.59 -9.58 4.95
CA SER A 239 2.10 -10.80 5.62
C SER A 239 3.63 -10.83 5.67
N THR A 240 4.30 -10.31 4.64
CA THR A 240 5.76 -10.21 4.61
C THR A 240 6.28 -9.22 5.65
N VAL A 241 5.62 -8.06 5.77
CA VAL A 241 5.95 -7.08 6.83
C VAL A 241 5.76 -7.71 8.21
N LEU A 242 4.63 -8.39 8.46
CA LEU A 242 4.39 -9.10 9.72
C LEU A 242 5.55 -10.06 10.07
N LEU A 243 5.91 -10.93 9.12
CA LEU A 243 7.01 -11.90 9.29
C LEU A 243 8.34 -11.22 9.60
N ASN A 244 8.65 -10.16 8.86
CA ASN A 244 9.87 -9.39 9.08
C ASN A 244 9.88 -8.71 10.45
N VAL A 245 8.75 -8.16 10.89
CA VAL A 245 8.64 -7.60 12.24
C VAL A 245 8.86 -8.68 13.29
N LEU A 246 8.25 -9.86 13.16
CA LEU A 246 8.46 -10.98 14.10
C LEU A 246 9.92 -11.39 14.25
N ILE A 247 10.68 -11.35 13.15
CA ILE A 247 12.09 -11.78 13.13
C ILE A 247 13.01 -10.66 13.64
N ALA A 248 12.91 -9.47 13.07
CA ALA A 248 13.88 -8.39 13.27
C ALA A 248 13.47 -7.40 14.36
N GLY A 249 12.19 -7.40 14.77
CA GLY A 249 11.64 -6.46 15.75
C GLY A 249 12.45 -6.36 17.05
N PRO A 250 12.84 -7.47 17.71
CA PRO A 250 13.60 -7.42 18.96
C PRO A 250 15.06 -6.95 18.77
N ILE A 251 15.57 -6.95 17.53
CA ILE A 251 16.98 -6.67 17.24
C ILE A 251 17.18 -5.25 16.71
N THR A 252 16.30 -4.80 15.81
CA THR A 252 16.43 -3.50 15.12
C THR A 252 15.18 -2.64 15.20
N GLY A 253 14.06 -3.18 15.71
CA GLY A 253 12.73 -2.56 15.56
C GLY A 253 12.08 -2.77 14.19
N ALA A 254 12.73 -3.55 13.30
CA ALA A 254 12.29 -3.88 11.95
C ALA A 254 11.82 -2.67 11.15
N SER A 255 12.77 -1.82 10.73
CA SER A 255 12.44 -0.58 10.04
C SER A 255 11.89 -0.83 8.65
N MET A 256 12.71 -1.45 7.78
CA MET A 256 12.48 -1.61 6.34
C MET A 256 12.22 -0.31 5.56
N ASN A 257 12.15 0.84 6.23
CA ASN A 257 11.54 2.03 5.70
C ASN A 257 12.18 3.29 6.33
N PRO A 258 12.98 4.05 5.55
CA PRO A 258 13.62 5.26 6.05
C PRO A 258 12.64 6.27 6.67
N ALA A 259 11.43 6.44 6.13
CA ALA A 259 10.42 7.34 6.70
C ALA A 259 9.89 6.83 8.04
N ARG A 260 9.74 5.50 8.20
CA ARG A 260 9.29 4.87 9.46
C ARG A 260 10.26 5.07 10.62
N SER A 261 11.54 5.22 10.33
CA SER A 261 12.56 5.51 11.34
C SER A 261 12.76 7.01 11.54
N LEU A 262 12.76 7.79 10.46
CA LEU A 262 13.10 9.22 10.49
C LEU A 262 12.04 10.07 11.21
N GLY A 263 10.74 9.84 10.98
CA GLY A 263 9.68 10.63 11.61
C GLY A 263 9.71 10.58 13.14
N PRO A 264 9.68 9.37 13.75
CA PRO A 264 9.81 9.23 15.20
C PRO A 264 11.13 9.78 15.72
N ALA A 265 12.25 9.53 15.02
CA ALA A 265 13.57 10.03 15.43
C ALA A 265 13.60 11.57 15.57
N ILE A 266 13.04 12.29 14.60
CA ILE A 266 12.95 13.75 14.64
C ILE A 266 12.03 14.22 15.77
N VAL A 267 10.84 13.64 15.88
CA VAL A 267 9.83 14.09 16.85
C VAL A 267 10.26 13.83 18.29
N TYR A 268 10.98 12.73 18.55
CA TYR A 268 11.42 12.33 19.90
C TYR A 268 12.89 12.67 20.19
N ASN A 269 13.61 13.27 19.23
CA ASN A 269 15.02 13.63 19.35
C ASN A 269 15.94 12.42 19.66
N GLU A 270 15.72 11.30 18.98
CA GLU A 270 16.44 10.04 19.16
C GLU A 270 17.03 9.57 17.82
N TYR A 271 18.36 9.63 17.69
CA TYR A 271 19.07 9.40 16.42
C TYR A 271 20.04 8.21 16.46
N ARG A 272 20.07 7.42 17.56
CA ARG A 272 20.98 6.28 17.67
C ARG A 272 20.77 5.29 16.51
N GLY A 273 21.84 5.04 15.75
CA GLY A 273 21.83 4.14 14.61
C GLY A 273 20.98 4.62 13.41
N ILE A 274 20.54 5.89 13.37
CA ILE A 274 19.61 6.37 12.33
C ILE A 274 20.13 6.16 10.91
N TRP A 275 21.45 6.32 10.72
CA TRP A 275 22.11 6.13 9.43
C TRP A 275 21.88 4.72 8.85
N ILE A 276 21.78 3.70 9.71
CA ILE A 276 21.53 2.32 9.33
C ILE A 276 20.17 2.22 8.64
N TYR A 277 19.15 2.82 9.25
CA TYR A 277 17.78 2.79 8.75
C TYR A 277 17.56 3.69 7.52
N LEU A 278 18.45 4.65 7.27
CA LEU A 278 18.44 5.45 6.05
C LEU A 278 19.15 4.74 4.89
N VAL A 279 20.24 4.02 5.15
CA VAL A 279 21.08 3.42 4.10
C VAL A 279 20.72 1.96 3.83
N SER A 280 20.66 1.12 4.87
CA SER A 280 20.51 -0.32 4.72
C SER A 280 19.20 -0.73 4.04
N PRO A 281 18.02 -0.18 4.41
CA PRO A 281 16.77 -0.47 3.70
C PRO A 281 16.81 -0.12 2.21
N ILE A 282 17.45 1.00 1.83
CA ILE A 282 17.56 1.39 0.42
C ILE A 282 18.38 0.36 -0.35
N LEU A 283 19.54 -0.04 0.18
CA LEU A 283 20.39 -1.06 -0.45
C LEU A 283 19.67 -2.41 -0.54
N GLY A 284 18.99 -2.82 0.52
CA GLY A 284 18.18 -4.05 0.55
C GLY A 284 17.07 -4.02 -0.50
N ALA A 285 16.30 -2.93 -0.56
CA ALA A 285 15.21 -2.80 -1.52
C ALA A 285 15.70 -2.83 -2.97
N VAL A 286 16.76 -2.07 -3.28
CA VAL A 286 17.39 -2.08 -4.61
C VAL A 286 17.87 -3.50 -4.95
N ALA A 287 18.61 -4.16 -4.04
CA ALA A 287 19.04 -5.55 -4.27
C ALA A 287 17.85 -6.48 -4.52
N GLY A 288 16.79 -6.41 -3.71
CA GLY A 288 15.60 -7.27 -3.81
C GLY A 288 14.87 -7.13 -5.15
N THR A 289 14.67 -5.90 -5.63
CA THR A 289 14.01 -5.69 -6.93
C THR A 289 14.88 -6.13 -8.12
N TRP A 290 16.20 -5.96 -8.04
CA TRP A 290 17.12 -6.40 -9.08
C TRP A 290 17.30 -7.92 -9.10
N ILE A 291 17.35 -8.58 -7.94
CA ILE A 291 17.31 -10.04 -7.83
C ILE A 291 16.02 -10.56 -8.46
N TYR A 292 14.87 -9.97 -8.11
CA TYR A 292 13.60 -10.38 -8.74
C TYR A 292 13.63 -10.18 -10.26
N ASN A 293 14.16 -9.06 -10.74
CA ASN A 293 14.31 -8.81 -12.18
C ASN A 293 15.24 -9.81 -12.87
N PHE A 294 16.27 -10.28 -12.18
CA PHE A 294 17.16 -11.32 -12.68
C PHE A 294 16.44 -12.69 -12.71
N LEU A 295 15.72 -13.05 -11.65
CA LEU A 295 14.99 -14.32 -11.55
C LEU A 295 13.80 -14.40 -12.52
N ARG A 296 13.13 -13.27 -12.77
CA ARG A 296 11.97 -13.24 -13.66
C ARG A 296 12.33 -13.35 -15.13
N TYR A 297 13.62 -13.36 -15.52
CA TYR A 297 14.03 -13.47 -16.92
C TYR A 297 13.27 -14.61 -17.59
N THR A 298 12.36 -14.22 -18.49
CA THR A 298 11.44 -15.12 -19.19
C THR A 298 11.60 -14.81 -20.67
N THR A 299 11.76 -15.87 -21.45
CA THR A 299 12.01 -15.94 -22.88
C THR A 299 10.91 -15.28 -23.71
N LYS A 300 10.82 -13.95 -23.73
CA LYS A 300 10.16 -13.25 -24.83
C LYS A 300 11.21 -12.90 -25.87
N PRO A 301 11.18 -13.49 -27.07
CA PRO A 301 12.13 -13.14 -28.11
C PRO A 301 11.90 -11.68 -28.52
N VAL A 302 12.99 -10.95 -28.74
CA VAL A 302 13.04 -9.53 -29.14
C VAL A 302 12.00 -9.11 -30.22
N PRO A 303 11.63 -9.96 -31.20
CA PRO A 303 10.64 -9.60 -32.23
C PRO A 303 9.22 -9.30 -31.70
N GLU A 304 8.79 -9.85 -30.57
CA GLU A 304 7.46 -9.55 -29.99
C GLU A 304 7.41 -8.16 -29.33
N ILE A 305 8.56 -7.66 -28.88
CA ILE A 305 8.71 -6.30 -28.31
C ILE A 305 8.58 -5.27 -29.42
N THR A 306 9.13 -5.56 -30.61
CA THR A 306 9.02 -4.68 -31.77
C THR A 306 7.64 -4.71 -32.41
N LYS A 307 6.96 -5.87 -32.48
CA LYS A 307 5.58 -5.96 -32.99
C LYS A 307 4.55 -5.24 -32.12
N SER A 308 4.76 -5.22 -30.80
CA SER A 308 3.88 -4.47 -29.87
C SER A 308 4.10 -2.96 -29.95
N ALA A 309 5.30 -2.52 -30.39
CA ALA A 309 5.60 -1.11 -30.68
C ALA A 309 5.26 -0.71 -32.13
N SER A 310 5.03 -1.66 -33.04
CA SER A 310 4.75 -1.40 -34.46
C SER A 310 3.28 -1.50 -34.86
N PHE A 311 2.35 -1.67 -33.91
CA PHE A 311 0.89 -1.61 -34.21
C PHE A 311 0.39 -0.19 -34.54
N LEU A 312 1.31 0.79 -34.72
CA LEU A 312 1.07 2.14 -35.24
C LEU A 312 1.47 2.33 -36.72
N LYS A 313 1.63 1.27 -37.51
CA LYS A 313 1.55 1.40 -38.97
C LYS A 313 0.28 0.70 -39.46
N GLY A 314 -0.73 1.51 -39.76
CA GLY A 314 -1.92 1.10 -40.49
C GLY A 314 -1.58 0.65 -41.93
N PRO A 315 -2.56 0.04 -42.61
CA PRO A 315 -2.39 -0.50 -43.95
C PRO A 315 -2.33 0.64 -44.99
N GLU A 316 -1.33 0.57 -45.88
CA GLU A 316 -1.46 1.05 -47.26
C GLU A 316 -1.72 -0.16 -48.16
#